data_AF-A0A539DZJ2-F1
#
_entry.id   AF-A0A539DZJ2-F1
#
_cell.length_a   1.000
_cell.length_b   1.000
_cell.length_c   1.000
_cell.angle_alpha   90.00
_cell.angle_beta   90.00
_cell.angle_gamma   90.00
#
_symmetry.space_group_name_H-M   'P 1'
#
loop_
_entity.id
_entity.type
_entity.pdbx_description
1 polymer ?
#
loop_
_entity_poly.entity_id
_entity_poly.type
_entity_poly.pdbx_seq_one_letter_code
_entity_poly.pdbx_strand_id
1 'polypeptide(L)'
;MSMDDLNREQKRSLKRMGALNDQGQPTRAQPQARRTASDRVGPVLYLREVRDEMRKVAWPKWPEVRRFSLIVLVTVVIYTAFVGGLDSLFGVLSTWLYD
;
A
#
# COMPACT_ATOMS: atom_id res chain seq x y z
N MET A 1 -4.16 2.74 -54.23
CA MET A 1 -2.99 3.57 -54.59
C MET A 1 -1.79 2.63 -54.65
N SER A 2 -1.16 2.48 -55.82
CA SER A 2 -0.01 1.58 -56.00
C SER A 2 1.25 2.17 -55.33
N MET A 3 2.11 1.32 -54.76
CA MET A 3 3.37 1.72 -54.11
C MET A 3 4.46 2.17 -55.11
N ASP A 4 4.16 2.09 -56.40
CA ASP A 4 5.11 2.35 -57.48
C ASP A 4 5.40 3.85 -57.68
N ASP A 5 4.45 4.73 -57.31
CA ASP A 5 4.55 6.19 -57.43
C ASP A 5 5.20 6.90 -56.22
N LEU A 6 5.76 6.15 -55.27
CA LEU A 6 6.43 6.74 -54.11
C LEU A 6 7.77 7.36 -54.51
N ASN A 7 7.94 8.64 -54.21
CA ASN A 7 9.18 9.38 -54.40
C ASN A 7 10.34 8.67 -53.64
N ARG A 8 11.55 8.71 -54.20
CA ARG A 8 12.76 8.10 -53.60
C ARG A 8 12.99 8.55 -52.16
N GLU A 9 12.57 9.76 -51.82
CA GLU A 9 12.61 10.27 -50.45
C GLU A 9 11.58 9.61 -49.52
N GLN A 10 10.36 9.35 -50.01
CA GLN A 10 9.32 8.66 -49.27
C GLN A 10 9.72 7.20 -48.99
N LYS A 11 10.38 6.53 -49.94
CA LYS A 11 10.92 5.17 -49.72
C LYS A 11 12.02 5.16 -48.65
N ARG A 12 12.89 6.18 -48.61
CA ARG A 12 13.93 6.32 -47.58
C ARG A 12 13.35 6.66 -46.21
N SER A 13 12.32 7.51 -46.15
CA SER A 13 11.65 7.83 -44.90
C SER A 13 10.92 6.61 -44.33
N LEU A 14 10.21 5.86 -45.17
CA LEU A 14 9.56 4.58 -44.82
C LEU A 14 10.56 3.52 -44.35
N LYS A 15 11.75 3.46 -44.95
CA LYS A 15 12.86 2.61 -44.49
C LYS A 15 13.42 3.07 -43.13
N ARG A 16 13.62 4.39 -42.93
CA ARG A 16 14.03 4.95 -41.62
C ARG A 16 12.99 4.73 -40.53
N MET A 17 11.71 4.74 -40.89
CA MET A 17 10.58 4.43 -40.01
C MET A 17 10.45 2.92 -39.70
N GLY A 18 11.34 2.08 -40.25
CA GLY A 18 11.32 0.63 -40.03
C GLY A 18 10.08 -0.06 -40.62
N ALA A 19 9.37 0.61 -41.53
CA ALA A 19 8.15 0.11 -42.16
C ALA A 19 8.44 -0.77 -43.39
N LEU A 20 9.64 -0.67 -43.97
CA LEU A 20 10.08 -1.41 -45.15
C LEU A 20 11.33 -2.24 -44.83
N ASN A 21 11.32 -3.51 -45.27
CA ASN A 21 12.49 -4.38 -45.18
C ASN A 21 13.52 -4.02 -46.29
N ASP A 22 14.70 -4.63 -46.25
CA ASP A 22 15.75 -4.39 -47.25
C ASP A 22 15.34 -4.77 -48.70
N GLN A 23 14.25 -5.52 -48.85
CA GLN A 23 13.66 -5.87 -50.14
C GLN A 23 12.51 -4.92 -50.57
N GLY A 24 12.30 -3.81 -49.85
CA GLY A 24 11.34 -2.77 -50.24
C GLY A 24 9.86 -3.16 -50.07
N GLN A 25 9.57 -4.26 -49.39
CA GLN A 25 8.22 -4.71 -49.09
C GLN A 25 7.75 -4.17 -47.73
N PRO A 26 6.46 -3.85 -47.57
CA PRO A 26 5.91 -3.42 -46.29
C PRO A 26 6.09 -4.54 -45.27
N THR A 27 6.90 -4.27 -44.24
CA THR A 27 7.08 -5.22 -43.14
C THR A 27 5.83 -5.12 -42.27
N ARG A 28 5.00 -6.17 -42.33
CA ARG A 28 3.80 -6.31 -41.51
C ARG A 28 4.20 -6.24 -40.04
N ALA A 29 3.88 -5.10 -39.44
CA ALA A 29 3.92 -4.79 -38.02
C ALA A 29 5.24 -5.13 -37.31
N GLN A 30 5.96 -4.09 -36.88
CA GLN A 30 6.63 -4.20 -35.57
C GLN A 30 5.57 -4.79 -34.63
N PRO A 31 5.83 -5.91 -33.95
CA PRO A 31 4.99 -6.27 -32.84
C PRO A 31 5.08 -5.07 -31.93
N GLN A 32 4.02 -4.24 -31.89
CA GLN A 32 3.78 -3.35 -30.79
C GLN A 32 3.91 -4.28 -29.60
N ALA A 33 5.06 -4.17 -28.92
CA ALA A 33 5.34 -4.94 -27.74
C ALA A 33 4.07 -4.82 -26.93
N ARG A 34 3.39 -5.95 -26.81
CA ARG A 34 2.04 -6.07 -26.31
C ARG A 34 2.12 -5.60 -24.87
N ARG A 35 2.03 -4.29 -24.64
CA ARG A 35 1.90 -3.64 -23.34
C ARG A 35 0.47 -3.86 -22.87
N THR A 36 0.08 -5.12 -22.88
CA THR A 36 -1.10 -5.69 -22.27
C THR A 36 -0.66 -6.93 -21.50
N ALA A 37 0.45 -6.79 -20.77
CA ALA A 37 0.71 -7.60 -19.60
C ALA A 37 0.21 -6.78 -18.41
N SER A 38 -1.09 -6.91 -18.19
CA SER A 38 -1.80 -6.69 -16.92
C SER A 38 -1.34 -5.50 -16.06
N ASP A 39 -2.18 -4.48 -16.00
CA ASP A 39 -2.20 -3.43 -14.98
C ASP A 39 -2.62 -4.00 -13.60
N ARG A 40 -2.05 -5.15 -13.23
CA ARG A 40 -2.18 -5.75 -11.90
C ARG A 40 -0.96 -5.27 -11.13
N VAL A 41 -1.19 -4.44 -10.12
CA VAL A 41 -0.22 -4.16 -9.06
C VAL A 41 0.31 -5.51 -8.56
N GLY A 42 1.57 -5.82 -8.91
CA GLY A 42 2.22 -7.02 -8.42
C GLY A 42 2.38 -6.93 -6.89
N PRO A 43 2.44 -8.06 -6.17
CA PRO A 43 2.58 -8.07 -4.70
C PRO A 43 3.81 -7.29 -4.23
N VAL A 44 4.88 -7.24 -5.03
CA VAL A 44 6.08 -6.44 -4.76
C VAL A 44 5.80 -4.93 -4.82
N LEU A 45 4.97 -4.48 -5.78
CA LEU A 45 4.60 -3.07 -5.93
C LEU A 45 3.68 -2.63 -4.77
N TYR A 46 2.71 -3.47 -4.41
CA TYR A 46 1.84 -3.27 -3.27
C TYR A 46 2.61 -3.11 -1.95
N LEU A 47 3.58 -4.00 -1.66
CA LEU A 47 4.42 -3.87 -0.45
C LEU A 47 5.26 -2.59 -0.45
N ARG A 48 5.69 -2.13 -1.63
CA ARG A 48 6.44 -0.88 -1.75
C ARG A 48 5.54 0.33 -1.45
N GLU A 49 4.32 0.32 -1.98
CA GLU A 49 3.29 1.34 -1.70
C GLU A 49 2.90 1.37 -0.22
N VAL A 50 2.68 0.20 0.41
CA VAL A 50 2.40 0.11 1.86
C VAL A 50 3.56 0.68 2.67
N ARG A 51 4.81 0.38 2.33
CA ARG A 51 5.97 0.95 3.02
C ARG A 51 6.01 2.47 2.89
N ASP A 52 5.76 2.98 1.69
CA ASP A 52 5.80 4.42 1.43
C ASP A 52 4.64 5.14 2.15
N GLU A 53 3.48 4.50 2.33
CA GLU A 53 2.37 4.99 3.14
C GLU A 53 2.64 4.90 4.66
N MET A 54 3.23 3.80 5.11
CA MET A 54 3.64 3.60 6.51
C MET A 54 4.65 4.65 6.99
N ARG A 55 5.44 5.24 6.08
CA ARG A 55 6.33 6.37 6.40
C ARG A 55 5.59 7.68 6.67
N LYS A 56 4.34 7.82 6.20
CA LYS A 56 3.47 8.96 6.49
C LYS A 56 2.80 8.84 7.87
N VAL A 57 2.75 7.64 8.42
CA VAL A 57 2.22 7.42 9.78
C VAL A 57 3.20 8.00 10.78
N ALA A 58 2.74 8.99 11.54
CA ALA A 58 3.50 9.59 12.62
C ALA A 58 3.64 8.56 13.76
N TRP A 59 4.71 7.77 13.74
CA TRP A 59 5.02 6.89 14.86
C TRP A 59 5.33 7.72 16.11
N PRO A 60 4.70 7.37 17.24
CA PRO A 60 4.82 8.16 18.45
C PRO A 60 6.25 8.15 18.97
N LYS A 61 6.67 9.27 19.58
CA LYS A 61 7.98 9.36 20.24
C LYS A 61 7.92 8.64 21.59
N TRP A 62 9.02 8.01 22.00
CA TRP A 62 9.14 7.31 23.28
C TRP A 62 8.60 8.05 24.52
N PRO A 63 8.78 9.38 24.67
CA PRO A 63 8.23 10.11 25.81
C PRO A 63 6.70 10.14 25.83
N GLU A 64 6.05 10.14 24.66
CA GLU A 64 4.59 10.21 24.54
C GLU A 64 3.95 8.87 24.87
N VAL A 65 4.54 7.77 24.39
CA VAL A 65 4.13 6.41 24.77
C VAL A 65 4.20 6.22 26.29
N ARG A 66 5.26 6.70 26.93
CA ARG A 66 5.41 6.62 28.39
C ARG A 66 4.34 7.42 29.14
N ARG A 67 3.98 8.61 28.66
CA ARG A 67 2.93 9.43 29.28
C ARG A 67 1.58 8.74 29.21
N PHE A 68 1.19 8.27 28.04
CA PHE A 68 -0.09 7.57 27.87
C PHE A 68 -0.11 6.24 28.65
N SER A 69 0.98 5.48 28.63
CA SER A 69 1.08 4.27 29.45
C SER A 69 0.97 4.55 30.94
N LEU A 70 1.58 5.64 31.45
CA LEU A 70 1.49 6.01 32.86
C LEU A 70 0.06 6.42 33.24
N ILE A 71 -0.61 7.21 32.38
CA ILE A 71 -2.00 7.61 32.61
C ILE A 71 -2.89 6.37 32.72
N VAL A 72 -2.78 5.44 31.75
CA VAL A 72 -3.56 4.20 31.74
C VAL A 72 -3.22 3.32 32.95
N LEU A 73 -1.93 3.21 33.32
CA LEU A 73 -1.52 2.45 34.49
C LEU A 73 -2.17 2.99 35.77
N VAL A 74 -2.14 4.31 35.97
CA VAL A 74 -2.73 4.96 37.14
C VAL A 74 -4.24 4.76 37.17
N THR A 75 -4.93 4.92 36.04
CA THR A 75 -6.39 4.72 36.01
C THR A 75 -6.77 3.27 36.31
N VAL A 76 -6.04 2.29 35.77
CA VAL A 76 -6.26 0.87 36.07
C VAL A 76 -6.05 0.58 37.55
N VAL A 77 -4.99 1.12 38.18
CA VAL A 77 -4.74 0.95 39.62
C VAL A 77 -5.89 1.53 40.45
N ILE A 78 -6.37 2.73 40.12
CA ILE A 78 -7.50 3.36 40.82
C ILE A 78 -8.76 2.49 40.71
N TYR A 79 -9.12 2.04 39.51
CA TYR A 79 -10.29 1.19 39.33
C TYR A 79 -10.14 -0.17 40.01
N THR A 80 -8.95 -0.76 39.98
CA THR A 80 -8.67 -2.03 40.68
C THR A 80 -8.84 -1.87 42.18
N ALA A 81 -8.30 -0.80 42.77
CA ALA A 81 -8.47 -0.51 44.19
C ALA A 81 -9.93 -0.20 44.55
N PHE A 82 -10.65 0.52 43.69
CA PHE A 82 -12.06 0.81 43.89
C PHE A 82 -12.92 -0.45 43.87
N VAL A 83 -12.78 -1.28 42.83
CA VAL A 83 -13.52 -2.55 42.71
C VAL A 83 -13.14 -3.49 43.84
N GLY A 84 -11.84 -3.70 44.10
CA GLY A 84 -11.40 -4.56 45.21
C GLY A 84 -11.84 -4.04 46.58
N GLY A 85 -11.88 -2.73 46.79
CA GLY A 85 -12.42 -2.11 48.01
C GLY A 85 -13.92 -2.35 48.17
N LEU A 86 -14.69 -2.19 47.09
CA LEU A 86 -16.11 -2.51 47.08
C LEU A 86 -16.36 -4.00 47.32
N ASP A 87 -15.61 -4.88 46.67
CA ASP A 87 -15.72 -6.33 46.86
C ASP A 87 -15.45 -6.72 48.32
N SER A 88 -14.43 -6.12 48.94
CA SER A 88 -14.15 -6.32 50.36
C SER A 88 -15.27 -5.77 51.26
N LEU A 89 -15.81 -4.60 50.94
CA LEU A 89 -16.91 -4.00 51.71
C LEU A 89 -18.17 -4.85 51.63
N PHE A 90 -18.55 -5.29 50.43
CA PHE A 90 -19.69 -6.18 50.23
C PHE A 90 -19.47 -7.55 50.88
N GLY A 91 -18.24 -8.08 50.89
CA GLY A 91 -17.91 -9.32 51.60
C GLY A 91 -18.15 -9.22 53.10
N VAL A 92 -17.68 -8.14 53.73
CA VAL A 92 -17.89 -7.89 55.16
C VAL A 92 -19.37 -7.65 55.46
N LEU A 93 -20.04 -6.81 54.66
CA LEU A 93 -21.46 -6.49 54.84
C LEU A 93 -22.35 -7.72 54.68
N SER A 94 -22.06 -8.56 53.69
CA SER A 94 -22.75 -9.82 53.46
C SER A 94 -22.61 -10.74 54.67
N THR A 95 -21.38 -10.93 55.16
CA THR A 95 -21.13 -11.77 56.35
C THR A 95 -21.91 -11.27 57.56
N TRP A 96 -21.92 -9.96 57.81
CA TRP A 96 -22.70 -9.36 58.90
C TRP A 96 -24.22 -9.47 58.72
N LEU A 97 -24.71 -9.49 57.48
CA LEU A 97 -26.15 -9.62 57.19
C LEU A 97 -26.65 -11.06 57.29
N TYR A 98 -25.79 -12.04 56.99
CA TYR A 98 -26.13 -13.47 57.01
C TYR A 98 -25.96 -14.13 58.39
N ASP A 99 -25.17 -13.54 59.29
CA ASP A 99 -25.12 -13.87 60.72
C ASP A 99 -26.31 -13.24 61.48
#